data_AF-A0A3P7NKK3-F1
#
_entry.id   AF-A0A3P7NKK3-F1
#
_cell.length_a   1.000
_cell.length_b   1.000
_cell.length_c   1.000
_cell.angle_alpha   90.00
_cell.angle_beta   90.00
_cell.angle_gamma   90.00
#
_symmetry.space_group_name_H-M   'P 1'
#
loop_
_entity.id
_entity.type
_entity.pdbx_description
1 polymer ?
#
loop_
_entity_poly.entity_id
_entity_poly.type
_entity_poly.pdbx_seq_one_letter_code
_entity_poly.pdbx_strand_id
1 'polypeptide(L)'
;MVVTHSNQALNQLFEKIIALDIDERHLLRLGHGEEALATTKDFSRYGRVDYILSRRLELLQKDVLPRWEVFTAGAAKALQQGDDMEQSERDLFVQRNFPFTPFITGMENPPEDVVRQIFPESKIVAMTCTHAALKRRDLVQLGFTYDTIIMEEAAQILEIETFIPLLLQNPDISGRNRLKRWIMIGDHNQLPPVVKNQAFSNFSNMSQSLFTRLVKLGVPTVQLDAQGRTRPSISQLYSWRYDSLTDIPHVISAQEYKLCNPGFQYEFQLVNVADYKGIGESEPSPYFYQNLAEAEYVVATYMYMRILGYPAERISILTTYNGQKHLIRDVIEARCASNPLLGKPQCVTTVDRFQGQQNDYVLVSLVRTLAVGHLRDVRRLVVALSRARLGMYIFARVEQFATCQELRPAFDRLLGRRGSAAPRPTALHLTPWENWQDPRAPSSQTLRPVHQLPDKPAYVPADMPEMANYVSKMYEERVKTLISLYTARNQKAKARIPASISNAPVEPKAVEKLADEKEEEVAEEADQATPTEEVTVSPSPLPPSPGTSKDADLVEASEPAQESMDATDDVDDSPAPTDSTE
;
A
#
# COMPACT_ATOMS: atom_id res chain seq x y z
N MET A 1 3.77 -20.33 -8.09
CA MET A 1 2.69 -19.38 -7.73
C MET A 1 3.28 -18.27 -6.87
N VAL A 2 2.82 -17.04 -7.03
CA VAL A 2 3.11 -15.90 -6.15
C VAL A 2 1.81 -15.44 -5.50
N VAL A 3 1.85 -15.09 -4.22
CA VAL A 3 0.73 -14.53 -3.47
C VAL A 3 1.18 -13.28 -2.72
N THR A 4 0.34 -12.25 -2.66
CA THR A 4 0.60 -11.02 -1.89
C THR A 4 -0.59 -10.67 -1.01
N HIS A 5 -0.39 -9.75 -0.05
CA HIS A 5 -1.51 -9.05 0.58
C HIS A 5 -2.14 -8.05 -0.42
N SER A 6 -1.35 -7.11 -0.96
CA SER A 6 -1.85 -6.02 -1.79
C SER A 6 -1.65 -6.21 -3.30
N ASN A 7 -2.54 -5.58 -4.09
CA ASN A 7 -2.34 -5.37 -5.52
C ASN A 7 -1.11 -4.50 -5.84
N GLN A 8 -0.70 -3.64 -4.91
CA GLN A 8 0.47 -2.78 -5.10
C GLN A 8 1.78 -3.57 -5.03
N ALA A 9 1.88 -4.56 -4.14
CA ALA A 9 2.99 -5.51 -4.14
C ALA A 9 3.03 -6.31 -5.45
N LEU A 10 1.87 -6.78 -5.97
CA LEU A 10 1.84 -7.42 -7.30
C LEU A 10 2.38 -6.50 -8.38
N ASN A 11 1.94 -5.23 -8.47
CA ASN A 11 2.45 -4.29 -9.47
C ASN A 11 3.99 -4.17 -9.40
N GLN A 12 4.55 -3.92 -8.21
CA GLN A 12 6.00 -3.77 -8.01
C GLN A 12 6.78 -5.06 -8.32
N LEU A 13 6.21 -6.23 -8.01
CA LEU A 13 6.81 -7.53 -8.29
C LEU A 13 6.78 -7.86 -9.80
N PHE A 14 5.69 -7.55 -10.50
CA PHE A 14 5.63 -7.66 -11.96
C PHE A 14 6.61 -6.69 -12.65
N GLU A 15 6.64 -5.40 -12.27
CA GLU A 15 7.60 -4.41 -12.78
C GLU A 15 9.05 -4.90 -12.67
N LYS A 16 9.40 -5.54 -11.56
CA LYS A 16 10.73 -6.14 -11.35
C LYS A 16 10.96 -7.39 -12.20
N ILE A 17 9.97 -8.26 -12.35
CA ILE A 17 10.07 -9.49 -13.16
C ILE A 17 10.24 -9.17 -14.65
N ILE A 18 9.57 -8.13 -15.17
CA ILE A 18 9.66 -7.68 -16.57
C ILE A 18 11.05 -7.11 -16.90
N ALA A 19 11.76 -6.59 -15.88
CA ALA A 19 13.14 -6.13 -16.01
C ALA A 19 14.19 -7.26 -15.92
N LEU A 20 13.77 -8.52 -15.80
CA LEU A 20 14.62 -9.71 -15.82
C LEU A 20 14.43 -10.50 -17.12
N ASP A 21 15.33 -11.44 -17.40
CA ASP A 21 15.27 -12.36 -18.54
C ASP A 21 14.21 -13.46 -18.30
N ILE A 22 12.93 -13.06 -18.25
CA ILE A 22 11.78 -13.94 -18.04
C ILE A 22 10.73 -13.65 -19.10
N ASP A 23 10.58 -14.59 -20.03
CA ASP A 23 9.61 -14.53 -21.12
C ASP A 23 8.18 -14.29 -20.62
N GLU A 24 7.60 -13.17 -21.06
CA GLU A 24 6.29 -12.68 -20.63
C GLU A 24 5.17 -13.71 -20.83
N ARG A 25 5.27 -14.63 -21.82
CA ARG A 25 4.26 -15.69 -22.03
C ARG A 25 4.08 -16.60 -20.81
N HIS A 26 5.03 -16.63 -19.89
CA HIS A 26 4.99 -17.45 -18.69
C HIS A 26 4.42 -16.73 -17.46
N LEU A 27 4.05 -15.44 -17.57
CA LEU A 27 3.56 -14.61 -16.46
C LEU A 27 2.05 -14.37 -16.57
N LEU A 28 1.28 -14.74 -15.55
CA LEU A 28 -0.18 -14.53 -15.48
C LEU A 28 -0.57 -13.88 -14.15
N ARG A 29 -1.32 -12.76 -14.21
CA ARG A 29 -1.99 -12.15 -13.05
C ARG A 29 -3.43 -12.65 -12.96
N LEU A 30 -3.94 -12.85 -11.75
CA LEU A 30 -5.35 -13.13 -11.47
C LEU A 30 -5.85 -12.26 -10.29
N GLY A 31 -6.87 -11.44 -10.54
CA GLY A 31 -7.57 -10.65 -9.52
C GLY A 31 -7.97 -9.24 -9.99
N HIS A 32 -9.03 -8.68 -9.39
CA HIS A 32 -9.49 -7.31 -9.68
C HIS A 32 -8.38 -6.28 -9.44
N GLY A 33 -8.38 -5.18 -10.19
CA GLY A 33 -7.26 -4.24 -10.29
C GLY A 33 -6.31 -4.55 -11.45
N GLU A 34 -6.83 -5.18 -12.51
CA GLU A 34 -6.07 -5.55 -13.73
C GLU A 34 -5.55 -4.30 -14.46
N GLU A 35 -6.33 -3.21 -14.47
CA GLU A 35 -6.06 -1.95 -15.19
C GLU A 35 -5.03 -1.02 -14.50
N ALA A 36 -4.69 -1.28 -13.24
CA ALA A 36 -3.90 -0.37 -12.40
C ALA A 36 -2.37 -0.48 -12.59
N LEU A 37 -1.91 -1.13 -13.66
CA LEU A 37 -0.49 -1.26 -14.00
C LEU A 37 -0.06 -0.11 -14.92
N ALA A 38 0.91 0.69 -14.49
CA ALA A 38 1.48 1.79 -15.28
C ALA A 38 2.47 1.29 -16.37
N THR A 39 2.26 0.08 -16.91
CA THR A 39 3.03 -0.54 -17.99
C THR A 39 2.27 -0.44 -19.31
N THR A 40 2.98 -0.30 -20.43
CA THR A 40 2.41 -0.28 -21.80
C THR A 40 1.90 -1.65 -22.27
N LYS A 41 1.65 -2.58 -21.34
CA LYS A 41 1.32 -3.99 -21.55
C LYS A 41 0.40 -4.43 -20.43
N ASP A 42 -0.60 -5.23 -20.78
CA ASP A 42 -1.51 -5.86 -19.85
C ASP A 42 -1.13 -7.34 -19.61
N PHE A 43 -1.25 -7.77 -18.36
CA PHE A 43 -0.92 -9.11 -17.85
C PHE A 43 -2.10 -9.80 -17.16
N SER A 44 -3.29 -9.19 -17.25
CA SER A 44 -4.61 -9.74 -16.91
C SER A 44 -4.92 -11.03 -17.66
N ARG A 45 -6.07 -11.64 -17.34
CA ARG A 45 -6.59 -12.74 -18.15
C ARG A 45 -6.88 -12.32 -19.60
N TYR A 46 -7.40 -11.11 -19.80
CA TYR A 46 -7.81 -10.60 -21.12
C TYR A 46 -6.61 -10.15 -21.95
N GLY A 47 -5.75 -9.28 -21.42
CA GLY A 47 -4.50 -8.87 -22.06
C GLY A 47 -3.53 -10.02 -22.34
N ARG A 48 -3.58 -11.12 -21.57
CA ARG A 48 -2.87 -12.36 -21.95
C ARG A 48 -3.53 -13.15 -23.07
N VAL A 49 -4.86 -13.21 -23.13
CA VAL A 49 -5.56 -13.76 -24.31
C VAL A 49 -5.23 -12.92 -25.55
N ASP A 50 -5.31 -11.59 -25.46
CA ASP A 50 -5.01 -10.69 -26.59
C ASP A 50 -3.54 -10.72 -26.98
N TYR A 51 -2.60 -10.77 -26.03
CA TYR A 51 -1.18 -10.98 -26.33
C TYR A 51 -0.94 -12.32 -27.04
N ILE A 52 -1.55 -13.42 -26.56
CA ILE A 52 -1.42 -14.74 -27.19
C ILE A 52 -2.07 -14.74 -28.58
N LEU A 53 -3.22 -14.10 -28.76
CA LEU A 53 -3.90 -13.97 -30.05
C LEU A 53 -3.09 -13.12 -31.03
N SER A 54 -2.64 -11.92 -30.64
CA SER A 54 -1.80 -11.05 -31.46
C SER A 54 -0.47 -11.72 -31.82
N ARG A 55 0.21 -12.35 -30.86
CA ARG A 55 1.48 -13.06 -31.10
C ARG A 55 1.29 -14.30 -31.96
N ARG A 56 0.17 -15.02 -31.81
CA ARG A 56 -0.21 -16.12 -32.70
C ARG A 56 -0.50 -15.59 -34.11
N LEU A 57 -1.17 -14.44 -34.26
CA LEU A 57 -1.47 -13.84 -35.55
C LEU A 57 -0.19 -13.34 -36.25
N GLU A 58 0.75 -12.76 -35.51
CA GLU A 58 2.11 -12.41 -35.99
C GLU A 58 2.89 -13.66 -36.46
N LEU A 59 2.92 -14.74 -35.66
CA LEU A 59 3.59 -15.99 -36.03
C LEU A 59 2.92 -16.67 -37.24
N LEU A 60 1.58 -16.66 -37.32
CA LEU A 60 0.84 -17.13 -38.48
C LEU A 60 1.13 -16.27 -39.73
N GLN A 61 1.23 -14.94 -39.59
CA GLN A 61 1.60 -14.04 -40.69
C GLN A 61 3.05 -14.26 -41.16
N LYS A 62 3.97 -14.56 -40.24
CA LYS A 62 5.39 -14.74 -40.53
C LYS A 62 5.70 -16.09 -41.16
N ASP A 63 5.15 -17.17 -40.60
CA ASP A 63 5.58 -18.54 -40.90
C ASP A 63 4.50 -19.37 -41.64
N VAL A 64 3.22 -18.99 -41.57
CA VAL A 64 2.10 -19.74 -42.21
C VAL A 64 1.54 -19.02 -43.44
N LEU A 65 1.50 -17.69 -43.50
CA LEU A 65 1.08 -16.96 -44.71
C LEU A 65 1.95 -17.29 -45.93
N PRO A 66 3.30 -17.29 -45.84
CA PRO A 66 4.14 -17.67 -46.98
C PRO A 66 3.94 -19.13 -47.42
N ARG A 67 3.62 -20.04 -46.47
CA ARG A 67 3.23 -21.42 -46.79
C ARG A 67 1.89 -21.49 -47.51
N TRP A 68 0.93 -20.66 -47.10
CA TRP A 68 -0.39 -20.55 -47.74
C TRP A 68 -0.30 -19.97 -49.16
N GLU A 69 0.57 -18.98 -49.39
CA GLU A 69 0.86 -18.44 -50.73
C GLU A 69 1.49 -19.51 -51.64
N VAL A 70 2.47 -20.28 -51.14
CA VAL A 70 3.07 -21.40 -51.90
C VAL A 70 2.04 -22.51 -52.17
N PHE A 71 1.20 -22.85 -51.19
CA PHE A 71 0.14 -23.86 -51.36
C PHE A 71 -0.91 -23.42 -52.38
N THR A 72 -1.41 -22.19 -52.29
CA THR A 72 -2.42 -21.65 -53.23
C THR A 72 -1.85 -21.46 -54.64
N ALA A 73 -0.59 -21.05 -54.80
CA ALA A 73 0.08 -21.03 -56.10
C ALA A 73 0.23 -22.44 -56.70
N GLY A 74 0.56 -23.45 -55.88
CA GLY A 74 0.62 -24.86 -56.30
C GLY A 74 -0.74 -25.41 -56.72
N ALA A 75 -1.79 -25.17 -55.92
CA ALA A 75 -3.15 -25.58 -56.21
C ALA A 75 -3.73 -24.88 -57.46
N ALA A 76 -3.47 -23.58 -57.64
CA ALA A 76 -3.86 -22.85 -58.84
C ALA A 76 -3.18 -23.41 -60.10
N LYS A 77 -1.91 -23.81 -60.01
CA LYS A 77 -1.17 -24.44 -61.11
C LYS A 77 -1.74 -25.83 -61.46
N ALA A 78 -2.10 -26.63 -60.46
CA ALA A 78 -2.77 -27.91 -60.65
C ALA A 78 -4.16 -27.75 -61.30
N LEU A 79 -4.91 -26.70 -60.94
CA LEU A 79 -6.21 -26.37 -61.56
C LEU A 79 -6.09 -25.82 -63.00
N GLN A 80 -4.97 -25.21 -63.36
CA GLN A 80 -4.72 -24.73 -64.73
C GLN A 80 -4.28 -25.86 -65.69
N GLN A 81 -3.71 -26.95 -65.18
CA GLN A 81 -3.37 -28.16 -65.97
C GLN A 81 -4.55 -29.14 -66.02
N GLY A 82 -5.72 -28.64 -66.45
CA GLY A 82 -7.04 -29.17 -66.08
C GLY A 82 -7.45 -30.57 -66.56
N ASP A 83 -6.76 -31.19 -67.52
CA ASP A 83 -7.19 -32.45 -68.17
C ASP A 83 -6.30 -33.69 -67.92
N ASP A 84 -5.01 -33.55 -67.56
CA ASP A 84 -4.06 -34.69 -67.54
C ASP A 84 -3.81 -35.34 -66.16
N MET A 85 -4.31 -34.77 -65.06
CA MET A 85 -4.01 -35.27 -63.70
C MET A 85 -5.16 -36.14 -63.15
N GLU A 86 -4.88 -37.40 -62.78
CA GLU A 86 -5.91 -38.31 -62.26
C GLU A 86 -6.54 -37.80 -60.95
N GLN A 87 -7.80 -38.20 -60.69
CA GLN A 87 -8.56 -37.86 -59.48
C GLN A 87 -7.78 -38.25 -58.19
N SER A 88 -7.10 -39.40 -58.25
CA SER A 88 -6.28 -40.01 -57.19
C SER A 88 -5.15 -39.08 -56.72
N GLU A 89 -4.42 -38.44 -57.64
CA GLU A 89 -3.31 -37.55 -57.31
C GLU A 89 -3.79 -36.22 -56.71
N ARG A 90 -4.95 -35.72 -57.16
CA ARG A 90 -5.61 -34.53 -56.60
C ARG A 90 -6.01 -34.77 -55.15
N ASP A 91 -6.66 -35.90 -54.87
CA ASP A 91 -7.06 -36.28 -53.51
C ASP A 91 -5.85 -36.55 -52.60
N LEU A 92 -4.78 -37.18 -53.12
CA LEU A 92 -3.54 -37.39 -52.37
C LEU A 92 -2.81 -36.06 -52.06
N PHE A 93 -2.83 -35.10 -52.99
CA PHE A 93 -2.29 -33.75 -52.77
C PHE A 93 -3.08 -33.00 -51.68
N VAL A 94 -4.41 -33.12 -51.67
CA VAL A 94 -5.25 -32.54 -50.62
C VAL A 94 -4.96 -33.20 -49.27
N GLN A 95 -5.00 -34.54 -49.18
CA GLN A 95 -4.73 -35.26 -47.93
C GLN A 95 -3.33 -34.95 -47.35
N ARG A 96 -2.29 -34.91 -48.20
CA ARG A 96 -0.91 -34.67 -47.74
C ARG A 96 -0.66 -33.22 -47.26
N ASN A 97 -1.46 -32.25 -47.68
CA ASN A 97 -1.32 -30.84 -47.29
C ASN A 97 -2.38 -30.37 -46.27
N PHE A 98 -3.40 -31.19 -45.97
CA PHE A 98 -4.55 -30.79 -45.16
C PHE A 98 -4.90 -31.82 -44.08
N PRO A 99 -4.13 -31.81 -42.98
CA PRO A 99 -4.77 -31.54 -41.69
C PRO A 99 -4.27 -30.22 -41.08
N PHE A 100 -5.14 -29.51 -40.36
CA PHE A 100 -4.83 -28.17 -39.83
C PHE A 100 -3.63 -28.16 -38.85
N THR A 101 -3.42 -29.20 -38.04
CA THR A 101 -2.34 -29.21 -37.04
C THR A 101 -0.95 -29.34 -37.68
N PRO A 102 -0.67 -30.32 -38.56
CA PRO A 102 0.60 -30.37 -39.29
C PRO A 102 0.83 -29.18 -40.21
N PHE A 103 -0.22 -28.59 -40.80
CA PHE A 103 -0.08 -27.41 -41.66
C PHE A 103 0.45 -26.19 -40.88
N ILE A 104 -0.11 -25.93 -39.69
CA ILE A 104 0.28 -24.79 -38.83
C ILE A 104 1.68 -25.00 -38.24
N THR A 105 2.06 -26.22 -37.87
CA THR A 105 3.36 -26.49 -37.20
C THR A 105 4.49 -26.88 -38.16
N GLY A 106 4.17 -27.40 -39.35
CA GLY A 106 5.12 -27.97 -40.30
C GLY A 106 5.61 -29.38 -39.96
N MET A 107 4.93 -30.11 -39.05
CA MET A 107 5.33 -31.45 -38.61
C MET A 107 4.09 -32.33 -38.37
N GLU A 108 4.10 -33.58 -38.82
CA GLU A 108 2.97 -34.51 -38.63
C GLU A 108 2.69 -34.80 -37.16
N ASN A 109 3.75 -34.93 -36.35
CA ASN A 109 3.70 -34.94 -34.89
C ASN A 109 4.61 -33.81 -34.37
N PRO A 110 4.07 -32.60 -34.10
CA PRO A 110 4.88 -31.51 -33.57
C PRO A 110 5.34 -31.82 -32.14
N PRO A 111 6.62 -31.60 -31.80
CA PRO A 111 7.12 -31.85 -30.46
C PRO A 111 6.50 -30.89 -29.44
N GLU A 112 6.51 -31.33 -28.18
CA GLU A 112 5.73 -30.72 -27.08
C GLU A 112 6.14 -29.26 -26.79
N ASP A 113 7.36 -28.88 -27.14
CA ASP A 113 7.89 -27.51 -27.06
C ASP A 113 7.30 -26.58 -28.13
N VAL A 114 7.06 -27.05 -29.36
CA VAL A 114 6.36 -26.28 -30.41
C VAL A 114 4.90 -26.05 -30.02
N VAL A 115 4.25 -27.07 -29.45
CA VAL A 115 2.87 -26.93 -28.95
C VAL A 115 2.82 -25.94 -27.78
N ARG A 116 3.76 -26.00 -26.83
CA ARG A 116 3.90 -25.00 -25.74
C ARG A 116 4.31 -23.59 -26.21
N GLN A 117 4.89 -23.44 -27.40
CA GLN A 117 5.15 -22.11 -27.98
C GLN A 117 3.87 -21.47 -28.53
N ILE A 118 2.94 -22.28 -29.04
CA ILE A 118 1.64 -21.82 -29.61
C ILE A 118 0.57 -21.69 -28.51
N PHE A 119 0.61 -22.56 -27.49
CA PHE A 119 -0.29 -22.58 -26.33
C PHE A 119 0.52 -22.51 -25.03
N PRO A 120 0.93 -21.31 -24.57
CA PRO A 120 1.88 -21.17 -23.47
C PRO A 120 1.28 -21.49 -22.10
N GLU A 121 1.86 -22.48 -21.43
CA GLU A 121 1.65 -22.70 -20.00
C GLU A 121 2.30 -21.56 -19.18
N SER A 122 1.51 -20.96 -18.28
CA SER A 122 1.98 -19.91 -17.38
C SER A 122 2.74 -20.54 -16.19
N LYS A 123 4.06 -20.34 -16.15
CA LYS A 123 4.94 -20.88 -15.11
C LYS A 123 4.88 -20.07 -13.81
N ILE A 124 4.56 -18.78 -13.92
CA ILE A 124 4.42 -17.83 -12.80
C ILE A 124 2.99 -17.26 -12.84
N VAL A 125 2.09 -17.92 -12.12
CA VAL A 125 0.75 -17.39 -11.80
C VAL A 125 0.83 -16.63 -10.48
N ALA A 126 0.27 -15.42 -10.44
CA ALA A 126 0.33 -14.50 -9.32
C ALA A 126 -1.04 -13.87 -9.00
N MET A 127 -1.39 -13.76 -7.72
CA MET A 127 -2.70 -13.28 -7.24
C MET A 127 -2.61 -12.70 -5.82
N THR A 128 -3.63 -11.97 -5.36
CA THR A 128 -3.73 -11.58 -3.93
C THR A 128 -4.24 -12.76 -3.08
N CYS A 129 -3.97 -12.75 -1.77
CA CYS A 129 -4.46 -13.77 -0.84
C CYS A 129 -6.00 -13.83 -0.79
N THR A 130 -6.66 -12.67 -0.89
CA THR A 130 -8.13 -12.57 -0.97
C THR A 130 -8.67 -13.18 -2.26
N HIS A 131 -8.01 -12.97 -3.41
CA HIS A 131 -8.41 -13.62 -4.67
C HIS A 131 -8.16 -15.15 -4.63
N ALA A 132 -7.05 -15.58 -4.05
CA ALA A 132 -6.76 -17.00 -3.80
C ALA A 132 -7.84 -17.68 -2.94
N ALA A 133 -8.37 -16.98 -1.93
CA ALA A 133 -9.48 -17.46 -1.11
C ALA A 133 -10.79 -17.56 -1.90
N LEU A 134 -11.18 -16.49 -2.59
CA LEU A 134 -12.42 -16.44 -3.38
C LEU A 134 -12.43 -17.47 -4.53
N LYS A 135 -11.29 -17.66 -5.21
CA LYS A 135 -11.16 -18.55 -6.38
C LYS A 135 -10.64 -19.95 -6.07
N ARG A 136 -10.51 -20.34 -4.80
CA ARG A 136 -10.07 -21.68 -4.40
C ARG A 136 -10.88 -22.80 -5.07
N ARG A 137 -12.22 -22.71 -5.08
CA ARG A 137 -13.08 -23.76 -5.66
C ARG A 137 -12.81 -23.90 -7.16
N ASP A 138 -12.86 -22.79 -7.88
CA ASP A 138 -12.66 -22.72 -9.32
C ASP A 138 -11.29 -23.27 -9.72
N LEU A 139 -10.21 -22.85 -9.04
CA LEU A 139 -8.83 -23.32 -9.30
C LEU A 139 -8.68 -24.84 -9.07
N VAL A 140 -9.23 -25.36 -7.97
CA VAL A 140 -9.21 -26.80 -7.66
C VAL A 140 -10.03 -27.61 -8.67
N GLN A 141 -11.17 -27.08 -9.15
CA GLN A 141 -11.99 -27.72 -10.19
C GLN A 141 -11.34 -27.67 -11.58
N LEU A 142 -10.57 -26.61 -11.88
CA LEU A 142 -9.78 -26.48 -13.11
C LEU A 142 -8.50 -27.35 -13.12
N GLY A 143 -8.20 -28.08 -12.04
CA GLY A 143 -6.97 -28.89 -11.95
C GLY A 143 -5.69 -28.05 -11.84
N PHE A 144 -5.77 -26.85 -11.26
CA PHE A 144 -4.61 -25.98 -11.05
C PHE A 144 -3.53 -26.69 -10.20
N THR A 145 -2.26 -26.55 -10.57
CA THR A 145 -1.12 -27.17 -9.87
C THR A 145 0.11 -26.25 -9.78
N TYR A 146 0.92 -26.44 -8.74
CA TYR A 146 2.13 -25.66 -8.49
C TYR A 146 3.10 -26.39 -7.55
N ASP A 147 4.38 -26.35 -7.90
CA ASP A 147 5.48 -26.93 -7.12
C ASP A 147 6.06 -25.97 -6.07
N THR A 148 5.75 -24.67 -6.13
CA THR A 148 6.34 -23.65 -5.25
C THR A 148 5.40 -22.46 -5.06
N ILE A 149 5.30 -21.97 -3.82
CA ILE A 149 4.66 -20.69 -3.48
C ILE A 149 5.71 -19.71 -2.96
N ILE A 150 5.65 -18.48 -3.46
CA ILE A 150 6.29 -17.30 -2.87
C ILE A 150 5.17 -16.41 -2.32
N MET A 151 5.29 -15.96 -1.07
CA MET A 151 4.39 -15.00 -0.43
C MET A 151 5.15 -13.71 -0.13
N GLU A 152 4.67 -12.58 -0.63
CA GLU A 152 5.14 -11.25 -0.24
C GLU A 152 4.14 -10.58 0.70
N GLU A 153 4.61 -9.63 1.52
CA GLU A 153 3.83 -9.01 2.59
C GLU A 153 3.29 -10.01 3.62
N ALA A 154 3.94 -11.17 3.79
CA ALA A 154 3.43 -12.32 4.56
C ALA A 154 3.12 -12.03 6.04
N ALA A 155 3.67 -10.94 6.60
CA ALA A 155 3.35 -10.45 7.94
C ALA A 155 1.98 -9.74 8.04
N GLN A 156 1.45 -9.23 6.93
CA GLN A 156 0.14 -8.53 6.82
C GLN A 156 -1.02 -9.46 6.44
N ILE A 157 -0.76 -10.69 6.02
CA ILE A 157 -1.80 -11.66 5.61
C ILE A 157 -2.36 -12.37 6.85
N LEU A 158 -3.68 -12.52 6.98
CA LEU A 158 -4.28 -13.28 8.08
C LEU A 158 -3.85 -14.75 8.05
N GLU A 159 -3.78 -15.41 9.22
CA GLU A 159 -3.29 -16.80 9.29
C GLU A 159 -4.07 -17.76 8.38
N ILE A 160 -5.41 -17.66 8.34
CA ILE A 160 -6.25 -18.47 7.43
C ILE A 160 -6.03 -18.14 5.95
N GLU A 161 -5.87 -16.87 5.59
CA GLU A 161 -5.55 -16.42 4.23
C GLU A 161 -4.14 -16.82 3.78
N THR A 162 -3.23 -17.05 4.74
CA THR A 162 -1.89 -17.60 4.47
C THR A 162 -1.95 -19.11 4.25
N PHE A 163 -2.86 -19.81 4.95
CA PHE A 163 -3.03 -21.26 4.84
C PHE A 163 -3.75 -21.69 3.56
N ILE A 164 -4.77 -20.96 3.12
CA ILE A 164 -5.57 -21.28 1.93
C ILE A 164 -4.72 -21.51 0.64
N PRO A 165 -3.73 -20.67 0.31
CA PRO A 165 -2.80 -20.89 -0.80
C PRO A 165 -2.05 -22.24 -0.80
N LEU A 166 -1.93 -22.93 0.33
CA LEU A 166 -1.30 -24.26 0.41
C LEU A 166 -2.19 -25.37 -0.19
N LEU A 167 -3.48 -25.08 -0.41
CA LEU A 167 -4.55 -26.03 -0.75
C LEU A 167 -5.41 -25.57 -1.96
N LEU A 168 -4.80 -24.92 -2.96
CA LEU A 168 -5.44 -24.53 -4.24
C LEU A 168 -5.24 -25.58 -5.35
N GLN A 169 -4.57 -26.70 -5.04
CA GLN A 169 -4.39 -27.84 -5.93
C GLN A 169 -4.92 -29.11 -5.27
N ASN A 170 -5.36 -30.07 -6.09
CA ASN A 170 -5.66 -31.42 -5.60
C ASN A 170 -4.36 -32.14 -5.19
N PRO A 171 -4.43 -33.16 -4.31
CA PRO A 171 -3.33 -34.10 -4.13
C PRO A 171 -2.95 -34.77 -5.46
N ASP A 172 -1.68 -35.13 -5.58
CA ASP A 172 -1.18 -35.98 -6.66
C ASP A 172 -1.80 -37.39 -6.59
N ILE A 173 -1.63 -38.19 -7.66
CA ILE A 173 -2.04 -39.60 -7.73
C ILE A 173 -1.48 -40.42 -6.55
N SER A 174 -0.31 -40.04 -6.02
CA SER A 174 0.28 -40.61 -4.79
C SER A 174 -0.41 -40.23 -3.47
N GLY A 175 -1.50 -39.44 -3.51
CA GLY A 175 -2.21 -38.93 -2.34
C GLY A 175 -1.50 -37.80 -1.60
N ARG A 176 -0.39 -37.27 -2.13
CA ARG A 176 0.47 -36.27 -1.48
C ARG A 176 0.25 -34.87 -2.04
N ASN A 177 0.50 -33.82 -1.24
CA ASN A 177 0.55 -32.45 -1.75
C ASN A 177 1.80 -32.29 -2.63
N ARG A 178 1.63 -31.72 -3.83
CA ARG A 178 2.70 -31.47 -4.81
C ARG A 178 3.68 -30.37 -4.39
N LEU A 179 3.33 -29.54 -3.40
CA LEU A 179 4.11 -28.39 -2.95
C LEU A 179 5.51 -28.79 -2.44
N LYS A 180 6.57 -28.34 -3.13
CA LYS A 180 7.99 -28.64 -2.80
C LYS A 180 8.70 -27.51 -2.06
N ARG A 181 8.26 -26.26 -2.22
CA ARG A 181 8.85 -25.08 -1.54
C ARG A 181 7.78 -24.06 -1.17
N TRP A 182 7.90 -23.50 0.02
CA TRP A 182 7.08 -22.40 0.51
C TRP A 182 8.01 -21.32 1.04
N ILE A 183 7.98 -20.15 0.41
CA ILE A 183 8.83 -19.00 0.70
C ILE A 183 7.92 -17.88 1.19
N MET A 184 8.24 -17.28 2.34
CA MET A 184 7.51 -16.15 2.89
C MET A 184 8.46 -14.98 3.13
N ILE A 185 8.08 -13.81 2.60
CA ILE A 185 8.80 -12.55 2.70
C ILE A 185 7.85 -11.56 3.40
N GLY A 186 8.28 -11.04 4.55
CA GLY A 186 7.47 -10.16 5.37
C GLY A 186 8.26 -9.60 6.55
N ASP A 187 7.67 -8.62 7.23
CA ASP A 187 8.29 -7.96 8.38
C ASP A 187 7.31 -7.95 9.56
N HIS A 188 7.60 -8.78 10.56
CA HIS A 188 6.80 -8.91 11.78
C HIS A 188 7.02 -7.76 12.78
N ASN A 189 7.94 -6.84 12.48
CA ASN A 189 8.20 -5.61 13.22
C ASN A 189 7.46 -4.39 12.62
N GLN A 190 6.86 -4.54 11.44
CA GLN A 190 5.88 -3.62 10.87
C GLN A 190 4.43 -4.05 11.21
N LEU A 191 3.43 -3.32 10.71
CA LEU A 191 2.03 -3.51 11.10
C LEU A 191 1.46 -4.91 10.74
N PRO A 192 0.60 -5.47 11.61
CA PRO A 192 -0.08 -6.76 11.42
C PRO A 192 -1.27 -6.67 10.44
N PRO A 193 -1.96 -7.80 10.13
CA PRO A 193 -3.23 -7.79 9.40
C PRO A 193 -4.28 -6.92 10.11
N VAL A 194 -5.12 -6.23 9.33
CA VAL A 194 -6.14 -5.31 9.85
C VAL A 194 -7.39 -6.08 10.28
N VAL A 195 -7.64 -6.16 11.59
CA VAL A 195 -8.85 -6.75 12.16
C VAL A 195 -9.84 -5.63 12.50
N LYS A 196 -10.98 -5.55 11.78
CA LYS A 196 -11.96 -4.45 11.91
C LYS A 196 -12.47 -4.23 13.35
N ASN A 197 -12.83 -5.32 14.05
CA ASN A 197 -13.22 -5.26 15.46
C ASN A 197 -12.02 -5.60 16.35
N GLN A 198 -11.50 -4.59 17.05
CA GLN A 198 -10.33 -4.69 17.91
C GLN A 198 -10.49 -5.72 19.07
N ALA A 199 -11.72 -6.12 19.43
CA ALA A 199 -11.95 -7.17 20.42
C ALA A 199 -11.34 -8.52 20.01
N PHE A 200 -11.52 -8.98 18.76
CA PHE A 200 -10.89 -10.21 18.27
C PHE A 200 -9.36 -10.08 18.16
N SER A 201 -8.87 -8.87 17.92
CA SER A 201 -7.44 -8.55 17.94
C SER A 201 -6.85 -8.68 19.36
N ASN A 202 -7.55 -8.15 20.37
CA ASN A 202 -7.09 -8.11 21.76
C ASN A 202 -7.29 -9.44 22.51
N PHE A 203 -8.47 -10.05 22.42
CA PHE A 203 -8.82 -11.26 23.20
C PHE A 203 -8.47 -12.57 22.48
N SER A 204 -8.58 -12.60 21.16
CA SER A 204 -8.32 -13.81 20.35
C SER A 204 -7.00 -13.76 19.59
N ASN A 205 -6.25 -12.65 19.70
CA ASN A 205 -4.98 -12.44 18.97
C ASN A 205 -5.12 -12.65 17.45
N MET A 206 -6.30 -12.34 16.88
CA MET A 206 -6.65 -12.55 15.47
C MET A 206 -5.74 -11.78 14.49
N SER A 207 -5.08 -10.72 14.96
CA SER A 207 -4.05 -9.98 14.21
C SER A 207 -2.68 -10.68 14.15
N GLN A 208 -2.57 -11.95 14.57
CA GLN A 208 -1.37 -12.74 14.31
C GLN A 208 -1.42 -13.35 12.91
N SER A 209 -0.48 -12.95 12.06
CA SER A 209 -0.20 -13.63 10.79
C SER A 209 0.57 -14.94 11.01
N LEU A 210 0.37 -15.90 10.11
CA LEU A 210 1.04 -17.21 10.17
C LEU A 210 2.57 -17.05 10.14
N PHE A 211 3.08 -16.10 9.35
CA PHE A 211 4.48 -15.69 9.34
C PHE A 211 4.97 -15.27 10.73
N THR A 212 4.25 -14.37 11.41
CA THR A 212 4.57 -13.91 12.77
C THR A 212 4.50 -15.05 13.79
N ARG A 213 3.62 -16.03 13.60
CA ARG A 213 3.56 -17.24 14.45
C ARG A 213 4.77 -18.16 14.25
N LEU A 214 5.19 -18.39 13.01
CA LEU A 214 6.36 -19.23 12.73
C LEU A 214 7.66 -18.60 13.26
N VAL A 215 7.83 -17.28 13.13
CA VAL A 215 8.97 -16.56 13.73
C VAL A 215 8.98 -16.71 15.26
N LYS A 216 7.83 -16.50 15.94
CA LYS A 216 7.72 -16.69 17.40
C LYS A 216 7.94 -18.13 17.86
N LEU A 217 7.74 -19.12 16.99
CA LEU A 217 8.01 -20.54 17.26
C LEU A 217 9.47 -20.93 17.00
N GLY A 218 10.36 -19.98 16.69
CA GLY A 218 11.79 -20.25 16.47
C GLY A 218 12.11 -20.90 15.13
N VAL A 219 11.22 -20.82 14.14
CA VAL A 219 11.53 -21.26 12.77
C VAL A 219 12.67 -20.40 12.23
N PRO A 220 13.78 -21.00 11.74
CA PRO A 220 14.93 -20.23 11.25
C PRO A 220 14.56 -19.24 10.14
N THR A 221 14.95 -17.98 10.32
CA THR A 221 14.72 -16.89 9.37
C THR A 221 16.01 -16.46 8.68
N VAL A 222 15.88 -15.91 7.47
CA VAL A 222 16.94 -15.12 6.83
C VAL A 222 16.58 -13.66 7.04
N GLN A 223 17.23 -12.99 7.99
CA GLN A 223 17.03 -11.57 8.25
C GLN A 223 17.90 -10.74 7.30
N LEU A 224 17.28 -9.87 6.50
CA LEU A 224 18.00 -8.93 5.65
C LEU A 224 18.46 -7.73 6.49
N ASP A 225 19.76 -7.44 6.41
CA ASP A 225 20.51 -6.61 7.36
C ASP A 225 21.02 -5.28 6.78
N ALA A 226 20.67 -4.94 5.53
CA ALA A 226 21.08 -3.69 4.88
C ALA A 226 19.94 -3.01 4.11
N GLN A 227 19.66 -1.74 4.40
CA GLN A 227 18.60 -0.97 3.73
C GLN A 227 19.12 -0.08 2.59
N GLY A 228 18.36 0.02 1.50
CA GLY A 228 18.74 0.77 0.27
C GLY A 228 17.76 1.86 -0.17
N ARG A 229 16.90 2.39 0.73
CA ARG A 229 15.82 3.34 0.39
C ARG A 229 15.96 4.74 0.97
N THR A 230 16.55 4.90 2.16
CA THR A 230 16.55 6.16 2.92
C THR A 230 17.93 6.60 3.38
N ARG A 231 18.06 7.84 3.86
CA ARG A 231 19.32 8.38 4.43
C ARG A 231 19.70 7.62 5.73
N PRO A 232 20.98 7.33 5.98
CA PRO A 232 21.45 6.71 7.22
C PRO A 232 20.97 7.40 8.52
N SER A 233 20.83 8.72 8.54
CA SER A 233 20.31 9.43 9.72
C SER A 233 18.79 9.26 9.94
N ILE A 234 18.04 8.93 8.88
CA ILE A 234 16.62 8.56 8.97
C ILE A 234 16.46 7.08 9.30
N SER A 235 17.29 6.19 8.73
CA SER A 235 17.24 4.74 9.03
C SER A 235 17.49 4.47 10.52
N GLN A 236 18.41 5.21 11.15
CA GLN A 236 18.68 5.18 12.59
C GLN A 236 17.44 5.39 13.48
N LEU A 237 16.39 6.09 13.01
CA LEU A 237 15.16 6.34 13.77
C LEU A 237 14.35 5.06 14.03
N TYR A 238 14.51 4.02 13.19
CA TYR A 238 13.81 2.75 13.31
C TYR A 238 14.73 1.51 13.34
N SER A 239 16.01 1.62 12.93
CA SER A 239 16.94 0.48 12.86
C SER A 239 17.13 -0.26 14.19
N TRP A 240 16.99 0.45 15.31
CA TRP A 240 17.04 -0.12 16.67
C TRP A 240 16.02 -1.21 16.95
N ARG A 241 14.97 -1.36 16.12
CA ARG A 241 13.96 -2.41 16.27
C ARG A 241 14.35 -3.72 15.55
N TYR A 242 15.44 -3.72 14.79
CA TYR A 242 15.95 -4.82 13.98
C TYR A 242 17.38 -5.15 14.40
N ASP A 243 17.76 -6.42 14.37
CA ASP A 243 19.11 -6.83 14.73
C ASP A 243 20.08 -6.43 13.61
N SER A 244 21.05 -5.58 13.97
CA SER A 244 22.17 -5.15 13.10
C SER A 244 21.78 -4.49 11.76
N LEU A 245 20.63 -3.82 11.65
CA LEU A 245 20.23 -3.16 10.39
C LEU A 245 21.19 -2.00 10.02
N THR A 246 21.90 -2.20 8.92
CA THR A 246 22.87 -1.29 8.27
C THR A 246 22.30 -0.60 7.03
N ASP A 247 23.13 0.18 6.33
CA ASP A 247 22.81 0.93 5.13
C ASP A 247 23.66 0.46 3.93
N ILE A 248 23.04 0.21 2.76
CA ILE A 248 23.73 -0.25 1.55
C ILE A 248 24.65 0.85 0.98
N PRO A 249 25.83 0.55 0.40
CA PRO A 249 26.75 1.57 -0.11
C PRO A 249 26.15 2.63 -1.06
N HIS A 250 25.07 2.33 -1.79
CA HIS A 250 24.32 3.32 -2.59
C HIS A 250 23.79 4.49 -1.73
N VAL A 251 23.08 4.21 -0.62
CA VAL A 251 22.50 5.25 0.25
C VAL A 251 23.55 6.01 1.07
N ILE A 252 24.75 5.44 1.21
CA ILE A 252 25.91 6.10 1.86
C ILE A 252 26.67 6.99 0.85
N SER A 253 26.82 6.55 -0.39
CA SER A 253 27.75 7.17 -1.36
C SER A 253 27.10 8.16 -2.33
N ALA A 254 25.85 7.95 -2.74
CA ALA A 254 25.23 8.71 -3.82
C ALA A 254 24.84 10.14 -3.41
N GLN A 255 24.91 11.06 -4.38
CA GLN A 255 24.67 12.48 -4.19
C GLN A 255 23.32 12.77 -3.51
N GLU A 256 22.24 12.08 -3.92
CA GLU A 256 20.89 12.39 -3.44
C GLU A 256 20.73 12.26 -1.90
N TYR A 257 21.48 11.36 -1.28
CA TYR A 257 21.45 11.12 0.17
C TYR A 257 22.41 12.01 0.96
N LYS A 258 23.39 12.65 0.29
CA LYS A 258 24.42 13.50 0.91
C LYS A 258 24.08 14.99 0.96
N LEU A 259 23.21 15.49 0.07
CA LEU A 259 22.81 16.90 0.03
C LEU A 259 21.75 17.20 1.11
N CYS A 260 21.63 18.46 1.53
CA CYS A 260 20.58 18.89 2.46
C CYS A 260 19.16 18.78 1.86
N ASN A 261 18.16 19.18 2.64
CA ASN A 261 16.82 19.50 2.13
C ASN A 261 16.75 21.04 2.01
N PRO A 262 16.76 21.63 0.80
CA PRO A 262 16.71 23.09 0.64
C PRO A 262 15.50 23.69 1.36
N GLY A 263 15.71 24.72 2.17
CA GLY A 263 14.67 25.32 3.00
C GLY A 263 14.58 24.77 4.42
N PHE A 264 15.30 23.71 4.77
CA PHE A 264 15.31 23.14 6.11
C PHE A 264 16.75 22.97 6.60
N GLN A 265 17.05 23.47 7.80
CA GLN A 265 18.39 23.31 8.39
C GLN A 265 18.75 21.83 8.55
N TYR A 266 17.79 21.02 9.01
CA TYR A 266 17.91 19.60 9.28
C TYR A 266 17.19 18.75 8.23
N GLU A 267 17.65 17.51 8.07
CA GLU A 267 17.03 16.50 7.20
C GLU A 267 15.77 15.87 7.82
N PHE A 268 15.71 15.79 9.15
CA PHE A 268 14.48 15.48 9.88
C PHE A 268 14.34 16.34 11.15
N GLN A 269 13.09 16.61 11.54
CA GLN A 269 12.76 17.23 12.83
C GLN A 269 11.45 16.68 13.42
N LEU A 270 11.38 16.71 14.75
CA LEU A 270 10.16 16.57 15.53
C LEU A 270 9.75 17.97 16.03
N VAL A 271 8.72 18.55 15.42
CA VAL A 271 8.17 19.87 15.71
C VAL A 271 7.13 19.78 16.82
N ASN A 272 7.30 20.55 17.88
CA ASN A 272 6.32 20.65 18.96
C ASN A 272 5.19 21.60 18.59
N VAL A 273 3.95 21.11 18.70
CA VAL A 273 2.74 21.89 18.43
C VAL A 273 1.96 22.08 19.73
N ALA A 274 1.93 23.33 20.21
CA ALA A 274 1.15 23.79 21.35
C ALA A 274 -0.35 23.94 20.99
N ASP A 275 -1.18 24.25 21.99
CA ASP A 275 -2.63 24.38 21.80
C ASP A 275 -2.99 25.66 21.05
N TYR A 276 -3.82 25.54 20.01
CA TYR A 276 -4.29 26.68 19.23
C TYR A 276 -5.67 27.12 19.72
N LYS A 277 -5.80 28.39 20.12
CA LYS A 277 -7.01 28.93 20.77
C LYS A 277 -7.45 28.13 22.02
N GLY A 278 -6.49 27.53 22.72
CA GLY A 278 -6.74 26.67 23.89
C GLY A 278 -7.17 25.23 23.57
N ILE A 279 -7.12 24.81 22.31
CA ILE A 279 -7.50 23.45 21.87
C ILE A 279 -6.28 22.72 21.31
N GLY A 280 -6.08 21.49 21.78
CA GLY A 280 -5.06 20.55 21.28
C GLY A 280 -5.67 19.54 20.32
N GLU A 281 -5.87 18.31 20.77
CA GLU A 281 -6.74 17.35 20.08
C GLU A 281 -8.22 17.72 20.21
N SER A 282 -9.00 17.41 19.17
CA SER A 282 -10.46 17.54 19.12
C SER A 282 -11.10 16.27 18.58
N GLU A 283 -12.36 16.03 18.93
CA GLU A 283 -13.13 14.83 18.57
C GLU A 283 -14.54 15.26 18.13
N PRO A 284 -14.73 15.71 16.87
CA PRO A 284 -16.02 16.23 16.39
C PRO A 284 -17.13 15.17 16.32
N SER A 285 -16.74 13.91 16.20
CA SER A 285 -17.58 12.73 16.35
C SER A 285 -16.75 11.62 17.01
N PRO A 286 -17.38 10.62 17.68
CA PRO A 286 -16.65 9.62 18.46
C PRO A 286 -15.54 8.91 17.70
N TYR A 287 -14.36 8.84 18.31
CA TYR A 287 -13.09 8.31 17.78
C TYR A 287 -12.53 9.03 16.54
N PHE A 288 -13.13 10.15 16.08
CA PHE A 288 -12.72 10.90 14.89
C PHE A 288 -11.65 11.97 15.20
N TYR A 289 -10.57 11.56 15.87
CA TYR A 289 -9.52 12.45 16.38
C TYR A 289 -8.92 13.36 15.30
N GLN A 290 -8.86 14.65 15.64
CA GLN A 290 -8.32 15.77 14.86
C GLN A 290 -7.42 16.65 15.73
N ASN A 291 -6.60 17.48 15.09
CA ASN A 291 -5.80 18.52 15.73
C ASN A 291 -5.56 19.63 14.69
N LEU A 292 -6.30 20.74 14.83
CA LEU A 292 -6.28 21.85 13.87
C LEU A 292 -4.91 22.56 13.82
N ALA A 293 -4.21 22.63 14.96
CA ALA A 293 -2.89 23.24 15.05
C ALA A 293 -1.86 22.45 14.22
N GLU A 294 -1.85 21.11 14.34
CA GLU A 294 -1.00 20.25 13.52
C GLU A 294 -1.40 20.27 12.04
N ALA A 295 -2.71 20.26 11.73
CA ALA A 295 -3.19 20.24 10.34
C ALA A 295 -2.75 21.51 9.59
N GLU A 296 -2.97 22.69 10.17
CA GLU A 296 -2.57 23.96 9.58
C GLU A 296 -1.04 24.10 9.48
N TYR A 297 -0.27 23.65 10.47
CA TYR A 297 1.21 23.71 10.43
C TYR A 297 1.77 22.77 9.35
N VAL A 298 1.21 21.57 9.21
CA VAL A 298 1.56 20.61 8.14
C VAL A 298 1.26 21.20 6.76
N VAL A 299 0.09 21.82 6.56
CA VAL A 299 -0.25 22.41 5.25
C VAL A 299 0.57 23.67 4.97
N ALA A 300 0.83 24.53 5.96
CA ALA A 300 1.74 25.66 5.80
C ALA A 300 3.17 25.19 5.44
N THR A 301 3.65 24.09 6.02
CA THR A 301 4.94 23.49 5.68
C THR A 301 4.96 22.91 4.26
N TYR A 302 3.87 22.27 3.82
CA TYR A 302 3.71 21.86 2.43
C TYR A 302 3.71 23.06 1.46
N MET A 303 2.97 24.12 1.77
CA MET A 303 2.95 25.37 0.99
C MET A 303 4.34 26.00 0.90
N TYR A 304 5.08 26.06 2.01
CA TYR A 304 6.48 26.51 2.06
C TYR A 304 7.37 25.72 1.08
N MET A 305 7.31 24.38 1.11
CA MET A 305 8.04 23.54 0.17
C MET A 305 7.67 23.83 -1.29
N ARG A 306 6.38 24.03 -1.58
CA ARG A 306 5.90 24.39 -2.93
C ARG A 306 6.39 25.75 -3.39
N ILE A 307 6.45 26.75 -2.50
CA ILE A 307 6.98 28.10 -2.76
C ILE A 307 8.51 28.08 -3.01
N LEU A 308 9.23 27.12 -2.42
CA LEU A 308 10.64 26.85 -2.72
C LEU A 308 10.84 26.04 -4.02
N GLY A 309 9.78 25.54 -4.64
CA GLY A 309 9.83 24.79 -5.90
C GLY A 309 9.88 23.27 -5.78
N TYR A 310 9.61 22.68 -4.59
CA TYR A 310 9.53 21.23 -4.44
C TYR A 310 8.43 20.62 -5.34
N PRO A 311 8.67 19.48 -6.01
CA PRO A 311 7.62 18.77 -6.73
C PRO A 311 6.60 18.17 -5.74
N ALA A 312 5.30 18.33 -6.00
CA ALA A 312 4.23 17.88 -5.12
C ALA A 312 4.10 16.34 -5.14
N GLU A 313 4.42 15.74 -6.29
CA GLU A 313 4.57 14.31 -6.49
C GLU A 313 5.65 13.68 -5.57
N ARG A 314 6.58 14.49 -5.06
CA ARG A 314 7.65 14.08 -4.12
C ARG A 314 7.33 14.32 -2.65
N ILE A 315 6.13 14.83 -2.33
CA ILE A 315 5.70 15.07 -0.95
C ILE A 315 4.45 14.23 -0.66
N SER A 316 4.51 13.44 0.40
CA SER A 316 3.36 12.73 0.96
C SER A 316 3.05 13.24 2.37
N ILE A 317 1.77 13.35 2.70
CA ILE A 317 1.33 13.77 4.04
C ILE A 317 0.62 12.61 4.72
N LEU A 318 1.11 12.26 5.91
CA LEU A 318 0.65 11.12 6.69
C LEU A 318 0.12 11.57 8.05
N THR A 319 -0.79 10.77 8.60
CA THR A 319 -1.23 10.92 9.99
C THR A 319 -1.62 9.58 10.59
N THR A 320 -1.66 9.51 11.90
CA THR A 320 -2.17 8.36 12.68
C THR A 320 -3.69 8.17 12.51
N TYR A 321 -4.47 9.24 12.37
CA TYR A 321 -5.94 9.18 12.48
C TYR A 321 -6.71 9.55 11.20
N ASN A 322 -7.83 8.86 10.96
CA ASN A 322 -8.74 9.16 9.85
C ASN A 322 -9.43 10.54 10.00
N GLY A 323 -9.73 11.00 11.22
CA GLY A 323 -10.31 12.33 11.44
C GLY A 323 -9.38 13.44 10.93
N GLN A 324 -8.12 13.40 11.36
CA GLN A 324 -7.06 14.28 10.89
C GLN A 324 -6.78 14.16 9.40
N LYS A 325 -6.86 12.94 8.82
CA LYS A 325 -6.68 12.73 7.37
C LYS A 325 -7.71 13.53 6.55
N HIS A 326 -8.95 13.64 7.03
CA HIS A 326 -9.94 14.52 6.39
C HIS A 326 -9.62 15.99 6.62
N LEU A 327 -9.39 16.41 7.88
CA LEU A 327 -9.06 17.82 8.19
C LEU A 327 -7.88 18.38 7.38
N ILE A 328 -6.81 17.60 7.19
CA ILE A 328 -5.67 17.99 6.36
C ILE A 328 -6.07 18.13 4.88
N ARG A 329 -6.95 17.26 4.36
CA ARG A 329 -7.49 17.40 2.99
C ARG A 329 -8.33 18.67 2.86
N ASP A 330 -9.19 18.95 3.84
CA ASP A 330 -10.08 20.13 3.83
C ASP A 330 -9.27 21.44 3.83
N VAL A 331 -8.21 21.50 4.66
CA VAL A 331 -7.28 22.64 4.70
C VAL A 331 -6.46 22.76 3.40
N ILE A 332 -6.08 21.64 2.75
CA ILE A 332 -5.44 21.66 1.42
C ILE A 332 -6.41 22.12 0.33
N GLU A 333 -7.69 21.75 0.40
CA GLU A 333 -8.69 22.18 -0.58
C GLU A 333 -8.92 23.69 -0.47
N ALA A 334 -9.08 24.19 0.77
CA ALA A 334 -9.26 25.61 1.05
C ALA A 334 -8.04 26.49 0.72
N ARG A 335 -6.81 26.00 0.90
CA ARG A 335 -5.58 26.81 0.76
C ARG A 335 -4.76 26.57 -0.51
N CYS A 336 -4.81 25.38 -1.10
CA CYS A 336 -3.86 24.94 -2.13
C CYS A 336 -4.51 24.46 -3.44
N ALA A 337 -5.66 23.78 -3.38
CA ALA A 337 -6.19 23.02 -4.51
C ALA A 337 -6.53 23.86 -5.75
N SER A 338 -7.13 25.04 -5.55
CA SER A 338 -7.49 25.99 -6.60
C SER A 338 -6.28 26.74 -7.20
N ASN A 339 -5.09 26.56 -6.63
CA ASN A 339 -3.88 27.30 -6.99
C ASN A 339 -2.89 26.40 -7.77
N PRO A 340 -2.72 26.59 -9.10
CA PRO A 340 -1.85 25.74 -9.93
C PRO A 340 -0.36 25.78 -9.54
N LEU A 341 0.07 26.80 -8.78
CA LEU A 341 1.43 26.92 -8.27
C LEU A 341 1.66 25.98 -7.08
N LEU A 342 0.65 25.85 -6.21
CA LEU A 342 0.71 25.00 -5.02
C LEU A 342 0.27 23.56 -5.33
N GLY A 343 -0.89 23.34 -5.94
CA GLY A 343 -1.40 22.00 -6.23
C GLY A 343 -1.58 21.11 -5.00
N LYS A 344 -1.86 19.81 -5.22
CA LYS A 344 -2.08 18.81 -4.16
C LYS A 344 -0.85 17.90 -4.00
N PRO A 345 -0.47 17.47 -2.78
CA PRO A 345 0.60 16.49 -2.57
C PRO A 345 0.26 15.13 -3.18
N GLN A 346 1.27 14.27 -3.40
CA GLN A 346 1.12 12.94 -3.98
C GLN A 346 0.04 12.09 -3.28
N CYS A 347 -0.08 12.21 -1.95
CA CYS A 347 -1.18 11.65 -1.19
C CYS A 347 -1.37 12.36 0.16
N VAL A 348 -2.59 12.29 0.68
CA VAL A 348 -2.93 12.55 2.09
C VAL A 348 -3.65 11.31 2.62
N THR A 349 -3.01 10.55 3.51
CA THR A 349 -3.51 9.24 3.95
C THR A 349 -3.07 8.90 5.38
N THR A 350 -3.55 7.79 5.96
CA THR A 350 -3.07 7.31 7.25
C THR A 350 -1.78 6.50 7.12
N VAL A 351 -0.97 6.45 8.18
CA VAL A 351 0.25 5.61 8.26
C VAL A 351 -0.05 4.17 7.86
N ASP A 352 -1.12 3.59 8.42
CA ASP A 352 -1.58 2.23 8.16
C ASP A 352 -1.94 1.99 6.67
N ARG A 353 -2.53 2.99 5.99
CA ARG A 353 -2.80 2.94 4.54
C ARG A 353 -1.59 3.29 3.66
N PHE A 354 -0.41 3.56 4.24
CA PHE A 354 0.84 3.86 3.52
C PHE A 354 1.96 2.83 3.81
N GLN A 355 1.57 1.65 4.32
CA GLN A 355 2.44 0.47 4.38
C GLN A 355 2.88 0.05 2.95
N GLY A 356 4.05 -0.58 2.82
CA GLY A 356 4.73 -0.78 1.53
C GLY A 356 5.30 0.50 0.88
N GLN A 357 4.53 1.60 0.88
CA GLN A 357 4.81 2.84 0.15
C GLN A 357 5.97 3.67 0.73
N GLN A 358 6.43 4.65 -0.06
CA GLN A 358 7.48 5.61 0.28
C GLN A 358 7.35 6.90 -0.52
N ASN A 359 7.92 8.00 -0.02
CA ASN A 359 8.18 9.19 -0.84
C ASN A 359 9.50 9.87 -0.44
N ASP A 360 10.01 10.78 -1.29
CA ASP A 360 11.24 11.52 -1.01
C ASP A 360 11.11 12.36 0.27
N TYR A 361 9.99 13.08 0.43
CA TYR A 361 9.70 13.89 1.59
C TYR A 361 8.35 13.51 2.22
N VAL A 362 8.30 13.40 3.55
CA VAL A 362 7.09 13.02 4.29
C VAL A 362 6.83 13.99 5.44
N LEU A 363 5.61 14.55 5.47
CA LEU A 363 5.09 15.29 6.62
C LEU A 363 4.19 14.35 7.45
N VAL A 364 4.32 14.36 8.77
CA VAL A 364 3.58 13.45 9.66
C VAL A 364 2.89 14.23 10.78
N SER A 365 1.59 14.05 10.98
CA SER A 365 0.83 14.57 12.13
C SER A 365 0.45 13.43 13.08
N LEU A 366 0.85 13.51 14.35
CA LEU A 366 0.58 12.49 15.38
C LEU A 366 -0.72 12.74 16.15
N VAL A 367 -1.30 13.93 16.02
CA VAL A 367 -2.63 14.38 16.49
C VAL A 367 -2.75 14.55 17.99
N ARG A 368 -2.37 13.54 18.77
CA ARG A 368 -2.78 13.42 20.17
C ARG A 368 -2.04 14.37 21.10
N THR A 369 -2.78 14.92 22.05
CA THR A 369 -2.32 15.79 23.13
C THR A 369 -2.73 15.29 24.52
N LEU A 370 -3.71 14.37 24.62
CA LEU A 370 -4.21 13.83 25.90
C LEU A 370 -3.74 12.39 26.20
N ALA A 371 -3.54 11.58 25.17
CA ALA A 371 -3.09 10.19 25.32
C ALA A 371 -2.44 9.66 24.04
N VAL A 372 -1.35 8.88 24.17
CA VAL A 372 -0.58 8.30 23.05
C VAL A 372 -1.43 7.50 22.05
N GLY A 373 -2.52 6.88 22.51
CA GLY A 373 -3.43 6.09 21.67
C GLY A 373 -2.74 4.92 20.97
N HIS A 374 -3.24 4.57 19.78
CA HIS A 374 -2.77 3.41 19.00
C HIS A 374 -1.33 3.54 18.45
N LEU A 375 -0.67 4.69 18.62
CA LEU A 375 0.75 4.85 18.27
C LEU A 375 1.68 4.18 19.31
N ARG A 376 1.15 3.83 20.49
CA ARG A 376 1.87 3.00 21.50
C ARG A 376 2.28 1.63 20.93
N ASP A 377 1.61 1.16 19.88
CA ASP A 377 2.09 0.05 19.06
C ASP A 377 3.34 0.47 18.27
N VAL A 378 4.51 0.06 18.75
CA VAL A 378 5.83 0.31 18.14
C VAL A 378 5.86 -0.02 16.65
N ARG A 379 5.08 -1.01 16.19
CA ARG A 379 5.01 -1.39 14.76
C ARG A 379 4.46 -0.25 13.90
N ARG A 380 3.47 0.50 14.41
CA ARG A 380 2.91 1.69 13.75
C ARG A 380 3.91 2.82 13.69
N LEU A 381 4.70 3.03 14.76
CA LEU A 381 5.76 4.03 14.78
C LEU A 381 6.90 3.66 13.81
N VAL A 382 7.30 2.39 13.73
CA VAL A 382 8.31 1.89 12.78
C VAL A 382 7.84 2.03 11.33
N VAL A 383 6.57 1.74 11.02
CA VAL A 383 6.00 2.04 9.70
C VAL A 383 6.10 3.54 9.43
N ALA A 384 5.60 4.42 10.32
CA ALA A 384 5.65 5.87 10.14
C ALA A 384 7.06 6.42 9.87
N LEU A 385 8.04 6.05 10.71
CA LEU A 385 9.42 6.54 10.63
C LEU A 385 10.19 6.04 9.40
N SER A 386 9.76 4.93 8.78
CA SER A 386 10.42 4.36 7.61
C SER A 386 9.87 4.86 6.26
N ARG A 387 8.85 5.73 6.22
CA ARG A 387 8.19 6.15 4.97
C ARG A 387 8.98 7.14 4.11
N ALA A 388 9.85 7.96 4.71
CA ALA A 388 10.63 8.96 3.97
C ALA A 388 11.92 8.38 3.39
N ARG A 389 12.40 8.95 2.27
CA ARG A 389 13.74 8.67 1.72
C ARG A 389 14.78 9.75 2.02
N LEU A 390 14.38 11.03 1.95
CA LEU A 390 15.29 12.19 2.03
C LEU A 390 14.94 13.16 3.16
N GLY A 391 13.65 13.35 3.50
CA GLY A 391 13.27 14.23 4.60
C GLY A 391 11.98 13.86 5.32
N MET A 392 11.97 14.07 6.63
CA MET A 392 10.82 13.76 7.50
C MET A 392 10.58 14.85 8.54
N TYR A 393 9.38 15.44 8.54
CA TYR A 393 9.00 16.46 9.52
C TYR A 393 7.74 16.01 10.25
N ILE A 394 7.87 15.78 11.55
CA ILE A 394 6.83 15.19 12.41
C ILE A 394 6.28 16.29 13.31
N PHE A 395 4.97 16.47 13.34
CA PHE A 395 4.25 17.46 14.13
C PHE A 395 3.49 16.72 15.25
N ALA A 396 3.68 17.15 16.49
CA ALA A 396 3.16 16.46 17.68
C ALA A 396 3.16 17.35 18.94
N ARG A 397 2.37 16.99 19.95
CA ARG A 397 2.65 17.39 21.35
C ARG A 397 3.83 16.55 21.87
N VAL A 398 5.05 17.09 21.84
CA VAL A 398 6.27 16.30 22.08
C VAL A 398 6.30 15.65 23.45
N GLU A 399 5.83 16.35 24.48
CA GLU A 399 5.74 15.85 25.86
C GLU A 399 4.89 14.57 25.97
N GLN A 400 3.76 14.51 25.27
CA GLN A 400 2.82 13.39 25.30
C GLN A 400 3.42 12.09 24.74
N PHE A 401 4.35 12.18 23.77
CA PHE A 401 4.97 11.01 23.15
C PHE A 401 6.37 10.70 23.71
N ALA A 402 7.14 11.71 24.10
CA ALA A 402 8.49 11.55 24.65
C ALA A 402 8.52 10.96 26.08
N THR A 403 7.37 10.93 26.75
CA THR A 403 7.16 10.23 28.04
C THR A 403 6.80 8.75 27.90
N CYS A 404 6.34 8.30 26.72
CA CYS A 404 5.93 6.91 26.48
C CYS A 404 7.16 5.98 26.39
N GLN A 405 7.25 5.00 27.28
CA GLN A 405 8.45 4.14 27.40
C GLN A 405 8.75 3.33 26.13
N GLU A 406 7.70 2.85 25.46
CA GLU A 406 7.77 2.01 24.25
C GLU A 406 8.25 2.81 23.02
N LEU A 407 7.93 4.11 22.97
CA LEU A 407 8.29 4.99 21.86
C LEU A 407 9.62 5.71 22.10
N ARG A 408 10.07 5.77 23.36
CA ARG A 408 11.31 6.40 23.80
C ARG A 408 12.56 6.02 22.96
N PRO A 409 12.78 4.77 22.50
CA PRO A 409 13.96 4.47 21.69
C PRO A 409 14.04 5.27 20.38
N ALA A 410 12.90 5.64 19.79
CA ALA A 410 12.83 6.52 18.63
C ALA A 410 12.78 8.00 19.03
N PHE A 411 11.99 8.37 20.06
CA PHE A 411 11.88 9.78 20.49
C PHE A 411 13.18 10.33 21.09
N ASP A 412 13.97 9.52 21.81
CA ASP A 412 15.32 9.91 22.26
C ASP A 412 16.29 10.12 21.08
N ARG A 413 16.03 9.54 19.89
CA ARG A 413 16.81 9.80 18.66
C ARG A 413 16.31 11.03 17.91
N LEU A 414 14.99 11.20 17.77
CA LEU A 414 14.37 12.40 17.20
C LEU A 414 14.82 13.68 17.93
N LEU A 415 14.92 13.60 19.26
CA LEU A 415 15.38 14.69 20.14
C LEU A 415 16.91 14.77 20.30
N GLY A 416 17.69 13.90 19.64
CA GLY A 416 19.16 13.89 19.73
C GLY A 416 19.74 13.46 21.09
N ARG A 417 18.93 12.97 22.03
CA ARG A 417 19.36 12.47 23.35
C ARG A 417 20.24 11.21 23.29
N ARG A 418 20.28 10.52 22.15
CA ARG A 418 21.21 9.43 21.85
C ARG A 418 21.92 9.70 20.53
N GLY A 419 23.26 9.64 20.53
CA GLY A 419 24.09 9.67 19.32
C GLY A 419 24.39 11.06 18.73
N SER A 420 23.84 12.15 19.28
CA SER A 420 24.17 13.53 18.89
C SER A 420 24.96 14.23 20.02
N ALA A 421 25.88 15.13 19.65
CA ALA A 421 26.62 15.96 20.61
C ALA A 421 25.75 17.07 21.25
N ALA A 422 24.59 17.37 20.67
CA ALA A 422 23.60 18.32 21.18
C ALA A 422 22.17 17.80 20.91
N PRO A 423 21.19 18.13 21.76
CA PRO A 423 19.79 17.80 21.49
C PRO A 423 19.29 18.52 20.22
N ARG A 424 18.45 17.84 19.42
CA ARG A 424 17.82 18.47 18.25
C ARG A 424 16.68 19.39 18.70
N PRO A 425 16.55 20.60 18.14
CA PRO A 425 15.52 21.55 18.54
C PRO A 425 14.13 21.10 18.07
N THR A 426 13.12 21.36 18.90
CA THR A 426 11.70 21.04 18.65
C THR A 426 10.91 22.16 17.99
N ALA A 427 11.54 23.30 17.68
CA ALA A 427 10.99 24.31 16.78
C ALA A 427 11.49 24.05 15.35
N LEU A 428 10.66 24.30 14.34
CA LEU A 428 11.01 24.08 12.93
C LEU A 428 12.10 25.08 12.49
N HIS A 429 13.22 24.61 11.92
CA HIS A 429 14.35 25.46 11.52
C HIS A 429 14.45 25.56 10.00
N LEU A 430 14.13 26.73 9.46
CA LEU A 430 13.94 27.00 8.03
C LEU A 430 15.07 27.84 7.43
N THR A 431 15.43 27.56 6.18
CA THR A 431 16.49 28.24 5.42
C THR A 431 15.93 28.85 4.11
N PRO A 432 14.97 29.81 4.19
CA PRO A 432 14.12 30.24 3.06
C PRO A 432 14.80 30.85 1.82
N TRP A 433 16.12 31.10 1.88
CA TRP A 433 16.93 31.49 0.72
C TRP A 433 17.37 30.28 -0.14
N GLU A 434 17.28 29.06 0.38
CA GLU A 434 17.64 27.82 -0.32
C GLU A 434 16.45 27.29 -1.13
N ASN A 435 16.38 27.66 -2.41
CA ASN A 435 15.37 27.11 -3.32
C ASN A 435 15.66 25.64 -3.68
N TRP A 436 14.62 24.87 -3.97
CA TRP A 436 14.74 23.45 -4.29
C TRP A 436 15.42 23.22 -5.64
N GLN A 437 16.29 22.20 -5.68
CA GLN A 437 16.82 21.60 -6.90
C GLN A 437 16.68 20.08 -6.76
N ASP A 438 16.55 19.36 -7.87
CA ASP A 438 16.45 17.90 -7.82
C ASP A 438 17.78 17.32 -7.30
N PRO A 439 17.82 16.66 -6.13
CA PRO A 439 19.08 16.20 -5.54
C PRO A 439 19.80 15.12 -6.39
N ARG A 440 19.12 14.59 -7.42
CA ARG A 440 19.66 13.65 -8.43
C ARG A 440 20.28 14.35 -9.66
N ALA A 441 20.04 15.65 -9.84
CA ALA A 441 20.59 16.41 -10.96
C ALA A 441 22.05 16.84 -10.69
N PRO A 442 22.94 16.89 -11.71
CA PRO A 442 24.32 17.36 -11.54
C PRO A 442 24.43 18.82 -11.05
N SER A 443 23.48 19.69 -11.38
CA SER A 443 23.44 21.10 -10.91
C SER A 443 23.41 21.23 -9.38
N SER A 444 22.83 20.23 -8.72
CA SER A 444 22.55 20.23 -7.28
C SER A 444 23.79 19.97 -6.42
N GLN A 445 24.96 19.75 -7.03
CA GLN A 445 26.26 19.75 -6.34
C GLN A 445 26.58 21.10 -5.66
N THR A 446 25.85 22.16 -6.01
CA THR A 446 25.89 23.47 -5.36
C THR A 446 25.09 23.55 -4.05
N LEU A 447 24.26 22.56 -3.72
CA LEU A 447 23.57 22.48 -2.44
C LEU A 447 24.55 22.03 -1.34
N ARG A 448 24.40 22.58 -0.12
CA ARG A 448 25.24 22.20 1.02
C ARG A 448 25.09 20.70 1.37
N PRO A 449 26.14 20.03 1.88
CA PRO A 449 26.03 18.72 2.49
C PRO A 449 25.02 18.68 3.64
N VAL A 450 24.40 17.53 3.86
CA VAL A 450 23.35 17.30 4.86
C VAL A 450 23.81 17.54 6.30
N HIS A 451 25.11 17.37 6.58
CA HIS A 451 25.71 17.63 7.89
C HIS A 451 26.29 19.06 8.03
N GLN A 452 26.25 19.88 6.99
CA GLN A 452 26.71 21.26 7.05
C GLN A 452 25.58 22.19 7.50
N LEU A 453 25.87 23.00 8.52
CA LEU A 453 25.00 24.08 8.97
C LEU A 453 24.97 25.21 7.91
N PRO A 454 23.84 25.92 7.75
CA PRO A 454 23.75 27.05 6.83
C PRO A 454 24.61 28.24 7.30
N ASP A 455 25.17 29.00 6.36
CA ASP A 455 26.02 30.18 6.64
C ASP A 455 25.26 31.36 7.27
N LYS A 456 23.93 31.29 7.29
CA LYS A 456 23.01 32.27 7.85
C LYS A 456 22.13 31.61 8.91
N PRO A 457 21.79 32.30 10.01
CA PRO A 457 20.92 31.76 11.04
C PRO A 457 19.55 31.40 10.45
N ALA A 458 19.05 30.21 10.77
CA ALA A 458 17.74 29.75 10.31
C ALA A 458 16.61 30.66 10.82
N TYR A 459 15.57 30.81 10.02
CA TYR A 459 14.30 31.35 10.47
C TYR A 459 13.56 30.26 11.26
N VAL A 460 13.06 30.61 12.44
CA VAL A 460 12.42 29.67 13.38
C VAL A 460 11.07 30.26 13.80
N PRO A 461 9.96 29.90 13.13
CA PRO A 461 8.62 30.32 13.57
C PRO A 461 8.31 29.73 14.95
N ALA A 462 7.80 30.56 15.85
CA ALA A 462 7.48 30.18 17.23
C ALA A 462 6.29 29.21 17.30
N ASP A 463 5.30 29.37 16.42
CA ASP A 463 4.06 28.58 16.41
C ASP A 463 3.48 28.40 14.98
N MET A 464 2.32 27.75 14.90
CA MET A 464 1.58 27.56 13.64
C MET A 464 1.09 28.88 13.04
N PRO A 465 0.43 29.80 13.79
CA PRO A 465 0.06 31.12 13.30
C PRO A 465 1.20 31.92 12.66
N GLU A 466 2.39 31.96 13.27
CA GLU A 466 3.55 32.64 12.70
C GLU A 466 3.98 31.98 11.38
N MET A 467 4.07 30.65 11.34
CA MET A 467 4.39 29.91 10.10
C MET A 467 3.36 30.18 8.99
N ALA A 468 2.06 30.17 9.30
CA ALA A 468 0.99 30.42 8.33
C ALA A 468 1.04 31.85 7.78
N ASN A 469 1.29 32.85 8.64
CA ASN A 469 1.48 34.25 8.25
C ASN A 469 2.75 34.43 7.39
N TYR A 470 3.86 33.82 7.81
CA TYR A 470 5.14 33.85 7.08
C TYR A 470 5.00 33.26 5.68
N VAL A 471 4.36 32.09 5.56
CA VAL A 471 4.13 31.40 4.29
C VAL A 471 3.22 32.20 3.37
N SER A 472 2.19 32.85 3.91
CA SER A 472 1.28 33.71 3.13
C SER A 472 2.03 34.91 2.53
N LYS A 473 2.83 35.61 3.34
CA LYS A 473 3.69 36.71 2.88
C LYS A 473 4.75 36.24 1.87
N MET A 474 5.40 35.11 2.13
CA MET A 474 6.41 34.52 1.23
C MET A 474 5.80 34.11 -0.12
N TYR A 475 4.53 33.69 -0.14
CA TYR A 475 3.78 33.45 -1.37
C TYR A 475 3.51 34.76 -2.13
N GLU A 476 3.00 35.80 -1.47
CA GLU A 476 2.73 37.11 -2.08
C GLU A 476 4.00 37.73 -2.71
N GLU A 477 5.14 37.68 -2.00
CA GLU A 477 6.43 38.16 -2.49
C GLU A 477 6.92 37.39 -3.73
N ARG A 478 6.66 36.08 -3.81
CA ARG A 478 7.19 35.19 -4.85
C ARG A 478 6.22 34.86 -5.99
N VAL A 479 4.92 35.18 -5.86
CA VAL A 479 3.87 34.74 -6.80
C VAL A 479 4.19 35.09 -8.26
N LYS A 480 4.74 36.29 -8.52
CA LYS A 480 5.13 36.74 -9.87
C LYS A 480 6.21 35.84 -10.49
N THR A 481 7.19 35.42 -9.69
CA THR A 481 8.26 34.50 -10.11
C THR A 481 7.76 33.07 -10.25
N LEU A 482 6.85 32.63 -9.37
CA LEU A 482 6.22 31.31 -9.49
C LEU A 482 5.37 31.20 -10.76
N ILE A 483 4.61 32.24 -11.13
CA ILE A 483 3.82 32.30 -12.37
C ILE A 483 4.74 32.20 -13.61
N SER A 484 5.87 32.91 -13.65
CA SER A 484 6.77 32.85 -14.81
C SER A 484 7.44 31.48 -14.96
N LEU A 485 7.87 30.87 -13.86
CA LEU A 485 8.41 29.49 -13.83
C LEU A 485 7.37 28.45 -14.25
N TYR A 486 6.13 28.55 -13.74
CA TYR A 486 5.02 27.68 -14.12
C TYR A 486 4.69 27.79 -15.61
N THR A 487 4.61 29.01 -16.14
CA THR A 487 4.35 29.29 -17.55
C THR A 487 5.44 28.70 -18.45
N ALA A 488 6.71 28.92 -18.10
CA ALA A 488 7.85 28.36 -18.84
C ALA A 488 7.90 26.82 -18.80
N ARG A 489 7.54 26.19 -17.66
CA ARG A 489 7.44 24.73 -17.54
C ARG A 489 6.33 24.17 -18.44
N ASN A 490 5.16 24.82 -18.48
CA ASN A 490 4.04 24.39 -19.31
C ASN A 490 4.28 24.61 -20.81
N GLN A 491 4.99 25.68 -21.21
CA GLN A 491 5.45 25.87 -22.58
C GLN A 491 6.41 24.76 -23.01
N LYS A 492 7.41 24.42 -22.17
CA LYS A 492 8.33 23.29 -22.43
C LYS A 492 7.63 21.94 -22.47
N ALA A 493 6.57 21.74 -21.69
CA ALA A 493 5.75 20.53 -21.75
C ALA A 493 4.99 20.42 -23.07
N LYS A 494 4.29 21.49 -23.51
CA LYS A 494 3.58 21.52 -24.80
C LYS A 494 4.52 21.32 -25.99
N ALA A 495 5.70 21.94 -25.97
CA ALA A 495 6.73 21.77 -27.00
C ALA A 495 7.37 20.37 -27.04
N ARG A 496 7.06 19.49 -26.08
CA ARG A 496 7.53 18.10 -26.02
C ARG A 496 6.54 17.08 -26.60
N ILE A 497 5.33 17.52 -26.98
CA ILE A 497 4.31 16.67 -27.60
C ILE A 497 4.54 16.69 -29.13
N PRO A 498 4.75 15.55 -29.80
CA PRO A 498 4.88 15.51 -31.25
C PRO A 498 3.59 15.97 -31.95
N ALA A 499 3.74 16.72 -33.05
CA ALA A 499 2.61 17.26 -33.83
C ALA A 499 1.73 16.18 -34.50
N SER A 500 2.12 14.90 -34.45
CA SER A 500 1.33 13.77 -34.96
C SER A 500 0.10 13.42 -34.13
N ILE A 501 -0.08 14.02 -32.94
CA ILE A 501 -1.19 13.69 -32.02
C ILE A 501 -2.34 14.71 -32.08
N SER A 502 -2.13 15.94 -32.59
CA SER A 502 -3.13 17.02 -32.52
C SER A 502 -4.33 16.90 -33.46
N ASN A 503 -4.32 15.96 -34.41
CA ASN A 503 -5.26 15.92 -35.54
C ASN A 503 -6.17 14.68 -35.56
N ALA A 504 -6.23 13.92 -34.47
CA ALA A 504 -7.25 12.88 -34.30
C ALA A 504 -8.58 13.51 -33.82
N PRO A 505 -9.72 13.30 -34.49
CA PRO A 505 -11.02 13.72 -33.97
C PRO A 505 -11.35 12.95 -32.69
N VAL A 506 -11.67 13.67 -31.62
CA VAL A 506 -12.15 13.05 -30.37
C VAL A 506 -13.65 12.79 -30.50
N GLU A 507 -14.05 11.52 -30.56
CA GLU A 507 -15.47 11.17 -30.46
C GLU A 507 -15.97 11.44 -29.02
N PRO A 508 -17.15 12.06 -28.83
CA PRO A 508 -17.61 12.51 -27.51
C PRO A 508 -17.97 11.38 -26.53
N LYS A 509 -18.10 10.13 -27.01
CA LYS A 509 -18.62 8.99 -26.23
C LYS A 509 -17.68 8.40 -25.16
N ALA A 510 -16.44 8.87 -25.09
CA ALA A 510 -15.46 8.40 -24.09
C ALA A 510 -15.53 9.16 -22.75
N VAL A 511 -16.26 10.28 -22.67
CA VAL A 511 -16.25 11.16 -21.49
C VAL A 511 -17.38 10.83 -20.49
N GLU A 512 -18.53 10.34 -20.97
CA GLU A 512 -19.70 10.05 -20.13
C GLU A 512 -19.45 8.84 -19.20
N LYS A 513 -18.81 7.77 -19.68
CA LYS A 513 -18.52 6.57 -18.86
C LYS A 513 -17.63 6.84 -17.65
N LEU A 514 -16.71 7.81 -17.76
CA LEU A 514 -15.83 8.25 -16.66
C LEU A 514 -16.53 9.12 -15.61
N ALA A 515 -17.85 9.36 -15.78
CA ALA A 515 -18.75 9.87 -14.76
C ALA A 515 -19.48 8.71 -14.05
N ASP A 516 -20.10 7.79 -14.80
CA ASP A 516 -20.82 6.63 -14.25
C ASP A 516 -19.94 5.80 -13.29
N GLU A 517 -18.70 5.51 -13.70
CA GLU A 517 -17.70 4.77 -12.90
C GLU A 517 -17.33 5.45 -11.56
N LYS A 518 -17.68 6.73 -11.36
CA LYS A 518 -17.49 7.46 -10.10
C LYS A 518 -18.73 7.52 -9.21
N GLU A 519 -19.90 7.20 -9.73
CA GLU A 519 -21.11 7.06 -8.90
C GLU A 519 -21.16 5.67 -8.24
N GLU A 520 -20.59 4.63 -8.88
CA GLU A 520 -20.45 3.30 -8.25
C GLU A 520 -19.44 3.27 -7.08
N GLU A 521 -18.30 3.99 -7.14
CA GLU A 521 -17.39 4.13 -5.97
C GLU A 521 -18.05 4.85 -4.77
N VAL A 522 -19.09 5.66 -5.00
CA VAL A 522 -19.86 6.34 -3.94
C VAL A 522 -20.96 5.43 -3.38
N ALA A 523 -21.47 4.47 -4.16
CA ALA A 523 -22.52 3.55 -3.73
C ALA A 523 -22.08 2.60 -2.59
N GLU A 524 -20.82 2.13 -2.58
CA GLU A 524 -20.31 1.26 -1.49
C GLU A 524 -20.15 1.97 -0.13
N GLU A 525 -20.12 3.31 -0.07
CA GLU A 525 -20.11 4.05 1.22
C GLU A 525 -21.54 4.37 1.74
N ALA A 526 -22.60 4.04 1.00
CA ALA A 526 -23.98 4.35 1.40
C ALA A 526 -24.66 3.29 2.30
N ASP A 527 -24.30 2.00 2.18
CA ASP A 527 -25.02 0.88 2.80
C ASP A 527 -24.68 0.64 4.29
N GLN A 528 -24.57 1.72 5.07
CA GLN A 528 -24.43 1.68 6.54
C GLN A 528 -25.39 2.64 7.27
N ALA A 529 -26.45 3.09 6.59
CA ALA A 529 -27.57 3.82 7.20
C ALA A 529 -28.85 2.95 7.17
N THR A 530 -29.18 2.29 8.28
CA THR A 530 -30.43 1.53 8.41
C THR A 530 -31.66 2.44 8.31
N PRO A 531 -32.58 2.22 7.35
CA PRO A 531 -33.84 2.96 7.30
C PRO A 531 -34.76 2.52 8.44
N THR A 532 -35.26 3.46 9.22
CA THR A 532 -36.42 3.24 10.09
C THR A 532 -37.69 3.37 9.26
N GLU A 533 -38.33 2.27 8.89
CA GLU A 533 -39.64 2.32 8.24
C GLU A 533 -40.74 2.74 9.21
N GLU A 534 -41.47 3.81 8.87
CA GLU A 534 -42.67 4.23 9.59
C GLU A 534 -43.85 3.31 9.25
N VAL A 535 -44.21 2.40 10.16
CA VAL A 535 -45.35 1.49 9.97
C VAL A 535 -46.66 2.24 10.23
N THR A 536 -47.24 2.82 9.18
CA THR A 536 -48.55 3.49 9.23
C THR A 536 -49.69 2.47 9.41
N VAL A 537 -50.39 2.52 10.55
CA VAL A 537 -51.59 1.70 10.81
C VAL A 537 -52.82 2.59 11.02
N SER A 538 -53.84 2.41 10.17
CA SER A 538 -55.13 3.10 10.29
C SER A 538 -55.99 2.48 11.41
N PRO A 539 -56.77 3.27 12.17
CA PRO A 539 -57.44 2.82 13.39
C PRO A 539 -58.77 2.10 13.16
N SER A 540 -59.15 1.23 14.10
CA SER A 540 -60.51 0.71 14.30
C SER A 540 -60.69 0.29 15.78
N PRO A 541 -61.93 0.21 16.32
CA PRO A 541 -62.19 0.77 17.65
C PRO A 541 -62.08 -0.19 18.86
N LEU A 542 -61.88 0.44 20.03
CA LEU A 542 -61.86 -0.14 21.37
C LEU A 542 -63.23 -0.61 21.88
N PRO A 543 -63.27 -1.77 22.59
CA PRO A 543 -64.18 -2.02 23.72
C PRO A 543 -63.57 -1.51 25.05
N PRO A 544 -64.37 -1.35 26.12
CA PRO A 544 -64.00 -0.53 27.28
C PRO A 544 -63.26 -1.25 28.41
N SER A 545 -62.58 -0.44 29.24
CA SER A 545 -61.97 -0.82 30.51
C SER A 545 -62.97 -0.81 31.69
N PRO A 546 -62.65 -1.59 32.73
CA PRO A 546 -62.51 -1.07 34.10
C PRO A 546 -61.02 -1.07 34.49
N GLY A 547 -60.51 -0.27 35.44
CA GLY A 547 -61.15 0.27 36.63
C GLY A 547 -60.95 -0.71 37.80
N THR A 548 -60.33 -0.37 38.93
CA THR A 548 -59.82 0.93 39.44
C THR A 548 -58.64 0.69 40.40
N SER A 549 -57.86 1.74 40.69
CA SER A 549 -56.86 1.77 41.76
C SER A 549 -57.46 1.53 43.15
N LYS A 550 -56.65 0.97 44.07
CA LYS A 550 -56.77 1.18 45.52
C LYS A 550 -55.41 1.16 46.22
N ASP A 551 -55.37 1.84 47.34
CA ASP A 551 -54.20 2.35 48.03
C ASP A 551 -53.66 1.41 49.13
N ALA A 552 -52.34 1.52 49.36
CA ALA A 552 -51.65 1.74 50.64
C ALA A 552 -51.76 0.78 51.86
N ASP A 553 -50.61 0.76 52.57
CA ASP A 553 -50.42 0.76 54.03
C ASP A 553 -50.35 -0.51 54.91
N LEU A 554 -49.10 -0.73 55.38
CA LEU A 554 -48.65 -0.85 56.79
C LEU A 554 -48.65 -2.20 57.57
N VAL A 555 -47.47 -2.42 58.22
CA VAL A 555 -47.04 -3.15 59.46
C VAL A 555 -48.13 -3.78 60.37
N GLU A 556 -47.93 -4.83 61.19
CA GLU A 556 -46.76 -5.39 61.95
C GLU A 556 -46.81 -6.96 62.04
N ALA A 557 -45.94 -7.71 62.75
CA ALA A 557 -44.46 -7.82 62.81
C ALA A 557 -44.04 -8.84 63.93
N SER A 558 -43.09 -9.76 63.71
CA SER A 558 -42.45 -10.55 64.79
C SER A 558 -41.16 -11.33 64.41
N GLU A 559 -40.12 -11.14 65.23
CA GLU A 559 -38.91 -11.97 65.41
C GLU A 559 -38.97 -12.61 66.84
N PRO A 560 -37.98 -13.36 67.40
CA PRO A 560 -36.65 -13.76 66.88
C PRO A 560 -36.24 -15.24 67.10
N ALA A 561 -35.07 -15.64 66.56
CA ALA A 561 -34.23 -16.73 67.09
C ALA A 561 -32.74 -16.56 66.71
N GLN A 562 -31.86 -16.64 67.72
CA GLN A 562 -30.38 -16.72 67.66
C GLN A 562 -29.95 -18.23 67.59
N GLU A 563 -28.70 -18.70 67.41
CA GLU A 563 -27.34 -18.17 67.11
C GLU A 563 -26.38 -19.33 66.71
N SER A 564 -25.06 -19.06 66.61
CA SER A 564 -23.88 -19.98 66.59
C SER A 564 -23.56 -20.76 65.28
N MET A 565 -22.31 -20.93 64.80
CA MET A 565 -20.95 -21.27 65.38
C MET A 565 -20.75 -22.77 65.68
N ASP A 566 -19.59 -23.43 65.48
CA ASP A 566 -18.30 -23.08 64.81
C ASP A 566 -17.44 -24.37 64.53
N ALA A 567 -16.38 -24.28 63.70
CA ALA A 567 -15.24 -25.22 63.53
C ALA A 567 -15.55 -26.73 63.24
N THR A 568 -14.66 -27.73 63.03
CA THR A 568 -13.17 -27.99 62.99
C THR A 568 -12.92 -29.01 61.85
N ASP A 569 -11.89 -28.98 60.99
CA ASP A 569 -10.41 -29.20 61.12
C ASP A 569 -9.91 -30.67 61.07
N ASP A 570 -8.61 -30.83 60.74
CA ASP A 570 -7.73 -32.04 60.63
C ASP A 570 -7.89 -32.99 59.39
N VAL A 571 -6.87 -33.54 58.67
CA VAL A 571 -5.36 -33.70 58.69
C VAL A 571 -4.97 -35.20 58.69
N ASP A 572 -4.01 -35.74 57.90
CA ASP A 572 -3.10 -35.20 56.84
C ASP A 572 -3.31 -35.93 55.48
N ASP A 573 -2.40 -36.53 54.67
CA ASP A 573 -0.95 -36.82 54.69
C ASP A 573 -0.39 -36.95 53.23
N SER A 574 0.94 -37.03 53.04
CA SER A 574 1.63 -37.30 51.75
C SER A 574 2.47 -38.61 51.81
N PRO A 575 3.11 -39.06 50.70
CA PRO A 575 4.55 -38.76 50.57
C PRO A 575 5.09 -38.67 49.11
N ALA A 576 6.32 -38.19 48.99
CA ALA A 576 7.14 -38.24 47.76
C ALA A 576 8.21 -39.36 47.83
N PRO A 577 8.99 -39.59 46.75
CA PRO A 577 10.37 -40.01 46.92
C PRO A 577 11.41 -39.21 46.09
N THR A 578 12.51 -38.89 46.77
CA THR A 578 13.87 -38.52 46.34
C THR A 578 14.64 -39.72 45.74
N ASP A 579 15.79 -39.65 45.06
CA ASP A 579 16.64 -38.61 44.41
C ASP A 579 17.88 -39.35 43.79
N SER A 580 18.93 -38.63 43.37
CA SER A 580 20.34 -39.02 43.08
C SER A 580 20.82 -39.11 41.62
N THR A 581 21.37 -37.98 41.17
CA THR A 581 22.70 -37.79 40.54
C THR A 581 23.46 -38.97 39.91
N GLU A 582 23.99 -38.74 38.71
CA GLU A 582 25.44 -38.58 38.50
C GLU A 582 25.70 -37.43 37.50
#